data_AF-A0A931UPL6-F1
#
_entry.id   AF-A0A931UPL6-F1
#
_cell.length_a   1.000
_cell.length_b   1.000
_cell.length_c   1.000
_cell.angle_alpha   90.00
_cell.angle_beta   90.00
_cell.angle_gamma   90.00
#
_symmetry.space_group_name_H-M   'P 1'
#
loop_
_entity.id
_entity.type
_entity.pdbx_description
1 polymer ?
#
loop_
_entity_poly.entity_id
_entity_poly.type
_entity_poly.pdbx_seq_one_letter_code
_entity_poly.pdbx_strand_id
1 'polypeptide(L)'
;MPLFRVLRPAFRLPRLAFRLTPLRLALAVALAVVLLYYLGPAFLEVIELKALDLKFQSRGPRKAGGEVAIVTIDEKSLDALGRWPWPRTTIARLVDTLTRSGVPVIGFDIVFSEAEERTDPVLAEAIRRSGRVILGYFFFTAQAGLQHLTSGDVRKGLEAAGRGRYPVVLQREGPVDLPAHLQAYTAEVNLPVLADSALGIGYFNVLPDRDGNIRWYPLVFQAGDSYMAPLALQVLRAYLGGAQATLQFSATRVARLALGSREIPTDDFGRLLINYA
;
A
#
# COMPACT_ATOMS: atom_id res chain seq x y z
N MET A 1 23.96 79.88 44.66
CA MET A 1 23.84 79.72 43.19
C MET A 1 24.73 78.54 42.77
N PRO A 2 24.30 77.73 41.79
CA PRO A 2 24.00 76.30 41.89
C PRO A 2 25.22 75.37 41.65
N LEU A 3 25.34 74.20 42.29
CA LEU A 3 24.64 72.92 42.07
C LEU A 3 24.95 72.27 40.71
N PHE A 4 25.99 71.42 40.64
CA PHE A 4 26.06 70.34 39.65
C PHE A 4 26.75 69.10 40.25
N ARG A 5 25.93 68.29 40.94
CA ARG A 5 26.28 66.94 41.36
C ARG A 5 25.99 66.03 40.17
N VAL A 6 27.03 65.63 39.44
CA VAL A 6 26.92 64.69 38.32
C VAL A 6 26.54 63.31 38.87
N LEU A 7 25.24 63.00 38.82
CA LEU A 7 24.72 61.65 39.07
C LEU A 7 25.16 60.75 37.91
N ARG A 8 26.12 59.85 38.15
CA ARG A 8 26.39 58.74 37.23
C ARG A 8 25.23 57.73 37.35
N PRO A 9 24.51 57.39 36.27
CA PRO A 9 23.54 56.31 36.33
C PRO A 9 24.31 54.99 36.43
N ALA A 10 24.28 54.35 37.61
CA ALA A 10 24.72 52.98 37.79
C ALA A 10 23.64 52.02 37.26
N PHE A 11 23.37 52.06 35.95
CA PHE A 11 22.58 51.01 35.29
C PHE A 11 23.46 49.78 35.12
N ARG A 12 23.57 48.95 36.17
CA ARG A 12 24.03 47.57 36.02
C ARG A 12 22.88 46.79 35.39
N LEU A 13 22.87 46.68 34.06
CA LEU A 13 22.10 45.63 33.39
C LEU A 13 22.44 44.31 34.08
N PRO A 14 21.46 43.53 34.58
CA PRO A 14 21.75 42.20 35.06
C PRO A 14 22.33 41.45 33.86
N ARG A 15 23.64 41.13 33.92
CA ARG A 15 24.23 40.19 32.98
C ARG A 15 23.47 38.90 33.23
N LEU A 16 22.47 38.63 32.39
CA LEU A 16 21.79 37.34 32.33
C LEU A 16 22.85 36.35 31.81
N ALA A 17 23.77 35.98 32.70
CA ALA A 17 24.81 35.04 32.40
C ALA A 17 24.12 33.69 32.33
N PHE A 18 23.69 33.31 31.12
CA PHE A 18 23.32 31.94 30.80
C PHE A 18 24.53 31.05 31.06
N ARG A 19 24.72 30.65 32.32
CA ARG A 19 25.65 29.58 32.66
C ARG A 19 25.06 28.31 32.05
N LEU A 20 25.77 27.77 31.06
CA LEU A 20 25.49 26.48 30.45
C LEU A 20 25.77 25.40 31.50
N THR A 21 24.72 25.02 32.25
CA THR A 21 24.79 23.83 33.11
C THR A 21 24.38 22.61 32.28
N PRO A 22 24.93 21.42 32.57
CA PRO A 22 24.53 20.19 31.86
C PRO A 22 23.02 19.95 31.87
N LEU A 23 22.35 20.27 32.99
CA LEU A 23 20.89 20.17 33.11
C LEU A 23 20.15 21.11 32.14
N ARG A 24 20.57 22.37 32.02
CA ARG A 24 19.94 23.32 31.09
C ARG A 24 20.15 22.91 29.63
N LEU A 25 21.33 22.38 29.31
CA LEU A 25 21.62 21.84 27.99
C LEU A 25 20.72 20.63 27.68
N ALA A 26 20.61 19.68 28.61
CA ALA A 26 19.75 18.51 28.46
C ALA A 26 18.28 18.90 28.26
N LEU A 27 17.76 19.85 29.05
CA LEU A 27 16.39 20.35 28.89
C LEU A 27 16.20 21.10 27.56
N ALA A 28 17.19 21.87 27.12
CA ALA A 28 17.13 22.57 25.83
C ALA A 28 17.12 21.57 24.65
N VAL A 29 17.96 20.52 24.71
CA VAL A 29 17.98 19.46 23.70
C VAL A 29 16.67 18.67 23.72
N ALA A 30 16.15 18.29 24.89
CA ALA A 30 14.89 17.59 25.00
C ALA A 30 13.73 18.42 24.44
N LEU A 31 13.66 19.71 24.78
CA LEU A 31 12.66 20.63 24.23
C LEU A 31 12.81 20.78 22.71
N ALA A 32 14.05 20.87 22.19
CA ALA A 32 14.30 20.93 20.76
C ALA A 32 13.84 19.65 20.04
N VAL A 33 14.11 18.46 20.61
CA VAL A 33 13.66 17.18 20.07
C VAL A 33 12.14 17.08 20.07
N VAL A 34 11.49 17.46 21.18
CA VAL A 34 10.02 17.51 21.27
C VAL A 34 9.45 18.49 20.25
N LEU A 35 10.04 19.68 20.11
CA LEU A 35 9.63 20.67 19.13
C LEU A 35 9.80 20.15 17.70
N LEU A 36 10.94 19.54 17.38
CA LEU A 36 11.18 18.93 16.07
C LEU A 36 10.19 17.79 15.78
N TYR A 37 9.86 16.97 16.78
CA TYR A 37 8.85 15.92 16.67
C TYR A 37 7.48 16.48 16.32
N TYR A 38 7.02 17.52 17.04
CA TYR A 38 5.72 18.14 16.77
C TYR A 38 5.70 18.98 15.48
N LEU A 39 6.81 19.61 15.11
CA LEU A 39 6.92 20.37 13.86
C LEU A 39 7.05 19.46 12.62
N GLY A 40 7.55 18.23 12.79
CA GLY A 40 7.68 17.23 11.73
C GLY A 40 8.33 17.75 10.44
N PRO A 41 9.49 18.43 10.49
CA PRO A 41 10.07 19.03 9.30
C PRO A 41 10.45 17.96 8.27
N ALA A 42 10.10 18.22 7.01
CA ALA A 42 10.23 17.28 5.90
C ALA A 42 11.62 16.63 5.75
N PHE A 43 12.70 17.34 6.09
CA PHE A 43 14.05 16.81 5.93
C PHE A 43 14.37 15.67 6.91
N LEU A 44 13.72 15.60 8.08
CA LEU A 44 13.94 14.52 9.03
C LEU A 44 13.40 13.19 8.50
N GLU A 45 12.22 13.23 7.87
CA GLU A 45 11.63 12.09 7.16
C GLU A 45 12.58 11.59 6.05
N VAL A 46 13.18 12.50 5.28
CA VAL A 46 14.16 12.12 4.26
C VAL A 46 15.39 11.44 4.88
N ILE A 47 15.91 11.96 6.00
CA ILE A 47 17.05 11.34 6.70
C ILE A 47 16.68 9.93 7.19
N GLU A 48 15.48 9.76 7.74
CA GLU A 48 14.97 8.46 8.17
C GLU A 48 14.88 7.46 7.00
N LEU A 49 14.31 7.88 5.86
CA LEU A 49 14.22 7.06 4.67
C LEU A 49 15.60 6.65 4.14
N LYS A 50 16.59 7.57 4.16
CA LYS A 50 17.97 7.24 3.76
C LYS A 50 18.67 6.32 4.77
N ALA A 51 18.42 6.48 6.06
CA ALA A 51 18.93 5.57 7.08
C ALA A 51 18.33 4.16 6.91
N LEU A 52 17.05 4.07 6.53
CA LEU A 52 16.38 2.83 6.20
C LEU A 52 16.98 2.17 4.95
N ASP A 53 17.22 2.94 3.89
CA ASP A 53 17.93 2.48 2.68
C ASP A 53 19.30 1.88 3.03
N LEU A 54 20.09 2.60 3.84
CA LEU A 54 21.40 2.13 4.31
C LEU A 54 21.31 0.83 5.12
N LYS A 55 20.29 0.67 5.96
CA LYS A 55 20.05 -0.57 6.70
C LYS A 55 19.79 -1.75 5.77
N PHE A 56 19.01 -1.55 4.71
CA PHE A 56 18.76 -2.61 3.73
C PHE A 56 20.01 -2.94 2.90
N GLN A 57 20.73 -1.93 2.43
CA GLN A 57 21.96 -2.10 1.65
C GLN A 57 23.07 -2.79 2.45
N SER A 58 23.27 -2.41 3.72
CA SER A 58 24.29 -2.99 4.61
C SER A 58 24.05 -4.46 4.93
N ARG A 59 22.78 -4.91 4.94
CA ARG A 59 22.44 -6.33 5.07
C ARG A 59 22.82 -7.14 3.82
N GLY A 60 22.85 -6.49 2.66
CA GLY A 60 23.13 -7.09 1.36
C GLY A 60 21.94 -7.82 0.72
N PRO A 61 22.13 -8.31 -0.52
CA PRO A 61 21.07 -8.94 -1.31
C PRO A 61 20.54 -10.20 -0.65
N ARG A 62 19.21 -10.38 -0.68
CA ARG A 62 18.58 -11.64 -0.26
C ARG A 62 18.09 -12.40 -1.47
N LYS A 63 18.47 -13.68 -1.54
CA LYS A 63 17.95 -14.57 -2.58
C LYS A 63 16.44 -14.70 -2.42
N ALA A 64 15.69 -14.37 -3.47
CA ALA A 64 14.27 -14.66 -3.53
C ALA A 64 14.03 -16.18 -3.46
N GLY A 65 12.86 -16.56 -2.97
CA GLY A 65 12.40 -17.94 -3.03
C GLY A 65 12.19 -18.41 -4.47
N GLY A 66 12.01 -19.72 -4.65
CA GLY A 66 11.72 -20.35 -5.95
C GLY A 66 10.23 -20.56 -6.23
N GLU A 67 9.35 -20.09 -5.33
CA GLU A 67 7.91 -20.36 -5.33
C GLU A 67 7.11 -19.38 -6.19
N VAL A 68 7.72 -18.27 -6.60
CA VAL A 68 7.06 -17.20 -7.37
C VAL A 68 7.78 -17.00 -8.71
N ALA A 69 7.00 -17.03 -9.79
CA ALA A 69 7.46 -16.66 -11.12
C ALA A 69 6.68 -15.42 -11.59
N ILE A 70 7.39 -14.43 -12.14
CA ILE A 70 6.80 -13.23 -12.73
C ILE A 70 6.82 -13.40 -14.24
N VAL A 71 5.64 -13.32 -14.87
CA VAL A 71 5.50 -13.33 -16.33
C VAL A 71 5.33 -11.88 -16.77
N THR A 72 6.40 -11.32 -17.36
CA THR A 72 6.43 -9.92 -17.79
C THR A 72 5.99 -9.76 -19.24
N ILE A 73 5.42 -8.61 -19.57
CA ILE A 73 5.24 -8.17 -20.96
C ILE A 73 6.48 -7.34 -21.32
N ASP A 74 7.41 -7.94 -22.04
CA ASP A 74 8.67 -7.32 -22.47
C ASP A 74 8.71 -7.12 -23.99
N GLU A 75 9.75 -6.42 -24.48
CA GLU A 75 9.94 -6.15 -25.91
C GLU A 75 9.95 -7.43 -26.76
N LYS A 76 10.60 -8.49 -26.27
CA LYS A 76 10.63 -9.79 -26.97
C LYS A 76 9.24 -10.41 -27.13
N SER A 77 8.40 -10.30 -26.09
CA SER A 77 7.02 -10.78 -26.13
C SER A 77 6.17 -9.94 -27.08
N LEU A 78 6.39 -8.62 -27.17
CA LEU A 78 5.70 -7.75 -28.10
C LEU A 78 6.09 -8.02 -29.56
N ASP A 79 7.38 -8.30 -29.81
CA ASP A 79 7.85 -8.71 -31.13
C ASP A 79 7.22 -10.04 -31.59
N ALA A 80 7.04 -10.98 -30.65
CA ALA A 80 6.49 -12.31 -30.95
C ALA A 80 4.95 -12.34 -31.02
N LEU A 81 4.26 -11.57 -30.19
CA LEU A 81 2.79 -11.66 -30.01
C LEU A 81 2.03 -10.43 -30.53
N GLY A 82 2.75 -9.39 -30.93
CA GLY A 82 2.20 -8.11 -31.37
C GLY A 82 2.04 -7.09 -30.26
N ARG A 83 1.50 -5.93 -30.63
CA ARG A 83 1.40 -4.76 -29.75
C ARG A 83 0.39 -4.98 -28.61
N TRP A 84 0.74 -4.47 -27.42
CA TRP A 84 -0.16 -4.39 -26.27
C TRP A 84 -1.21 -3.27 -26.45
N PRO A 85 -2.47 -3.44 -26.00
CA PRO A 85 -3.04 -4.60 -25.33
C PRO A 85 -3.27 -5.80 -26.26
N TRP A 86 -2.94 -7.00 -25.78
CA TRP A 86 -3.21 -8.23 -26.52
C TRP A 86 -4.69 -8.62 -26.44
N PRO A 87 -5.23 -9.29 -27.48
CA PRO A 87 -6.60 -9.75 -27.47
C PRO A 87 -6.82 -10.78 -26.35
N ARG A 88 -8.04 -10.84 -25.80
CA ARG A 88 -8.41 -11.77 -24.71
C ARG A 88 -8.10 -13.24 -25.04
N THR A 89 -8.09 -13.62 -26.31
CA THR A 89 -7.72 -14.96 -26.78
C THR A 89 -6.24 -15.29 -26.49
N THR A 90 -5.33 -14.33 -26.59
CA THR A 90 -3.92 -14.51 -26.22
C THR A 90 -3.78 -14.71 -24.72
N ILE A 91 -4.50 -13.92 -23.91
CA ILE A 91 -4.51 -14.08 -22.45
C ILE A 91 -5.12 -15.42 -22.04
N ALA A 92 -6.18 -15.87 -22.71
CA ALA A 92 -6.79 -17.18 -22.47
C ALA A 92 -5.81 -18.33 -22.70
N ARG A 93 -5.03 -18.28 -23.81
CA ARG A 93 -3.97 -19.26 -24.08
C ARG A 93 -2.87 -19.24 -23.02
N LEU A 94 -2.53 -18.07 -22.48
CA LEU A 94 -1.58 -17.95 -21.37
C LEU A 94 -2.12 -18.66 -20.11
N VAL A 95 -3.38 -18.40 -19.75
CA VAL A 95 -4.05 -19.07 -18.61
C VAL A 95 -4.03 -20.60 -18.79
N ASP A 96 -4.42 -21.09 -19.96
CA ASP A 96 -4.42 -22.54 -20.26
C ASP A 96 -3.01 -23.14 -20.18
N THR A 97 -2.01 -22.43 -20.68
CA THR A 97 -0.61 -22.89 -20.68
C THR A 97 -0.04 -22.97 -19.27
N LEU A 98 -0.25 -21.94 -18.45
CA LEU A 98 0.17 -21.93 -17.04
C LEU A 98 -0.56 -23.02 -16.24
N THR A 99 -1.86 -23.20 -16.50
CA THR A 99 -2.68 -24.24 -15.84
C THR A 99 -2.16 -25.64 -16.17
N ARG A 100 -1.89 -25.94 -17.45
CA ARG A 100 -1.32 -27.21 -17.90
C ARG A 100 0.09 -27.45 -17.38
N SER A 101 0.85 -26.38 -17.14
CA SER A 101 2.20 -26.45 -16.56
C SER A 101 2.19 -26.69 -15.04
N GLY A 102 1.03 -26.90 -14.43
CA GLY A 102 0.91 -27.21 -13.00
C GLY A 102 1.01 -26.01 -12.06
N VAL A 103 0.95 -24.78 -12.59
CA VAL A 103 0.94 -23.57 -11.75
C VAL A 103 -0.30 -23.60 -10.85
N PRO A 104 -0.15 -23.53 -9.51
CA PRO A 104 -1.27 -23.72 -8.59
C PRO A 104 -2.18 -22.49 -8.47
N VAL A 105 -1.64 -21.29 -8.63
CA VAL A 105 -2.37 -20.01 -8.58
C VAL A 105 -1.79 -19.04 -9.59
N ILE A 106 -2.66 -18.30 -10.29
CA ILE A 106 -2.28 -17.31 -11.30
C ILE A 106 -2.84 -15.96 -10.85
N GLY A 107 -1.98 -14.98 -10.58
CA GLY A 107 -2.39 -13.60 -10.29
C GLY A 107 -2.19 -12.70 -11.51
N PHE A 108 -3.19 -11.89 -11.86
CA PHE A 108 -3.04 -10.86 -12.88
C PHE A 108 -2.87 -9.49 -12.25
N ASP A 109 -1.71 -8.87 -12.41
CA ASP A 109 -1.44 -7.47 -12.08
C ASP A 109 -1.85 -6.54 -13.24
N ILE A 110 -3.07 -6.75 -13.75
CA ILE A 110 -3.65 -6.09 -14.93
C ILE A 110 -5.16 -6.00 -14.69
N VAL A 111 -5.78 -4.91 -15.15
CA VAL A 111 -7.24 -4.74 -15.13
C VAL A 111 -7.81 -4.86 -16.54
N PHE A 112 -8.81 -5.72 -16.69
CA PHE A 112 -9.57 -5.91 -17.93
C PHE A 112 -10.91 -5.18 -17.83
N SER A 113 -10.89 -3.84 -17.82
CA SER A 113 -12.08 -3.00 -17.67
C SER A 113 -12.79 -2.66 -18.99
N GLU A 114 -12.04 -2.66 -20.10
CA GLU A 114 -12.57 -2.39 -21.44
C GLU A 114 -13.17 -3.64 -22.08
N ALA A 115 -14.39 -3.51 -22.60
CA ALA A 115 -15.15 -4.61 -23.21
C ALA A 115 -14.59 -5.03 -24.57
N GLU A 116 -14.36 -6.33 -24.73
CA GLU A 116 -14.07 -7.00 -25.99
C GLU A 116 -15.12 -8.10 -26.21
N GLU A 117 -16.35 -7.71 -26.56
CA GLU A 117 -17.55 -8.58 -26.54
C GLU A 117 -17.34 -9.97 -27.17
N ARG A 118 -16.56 -10.05 -28.27
CA ARG A 118 -16.30 -11.29 -29.00
C ARG A 118 -15.33 -12.23 -28.29
N THR A 119 -14.44 -11.72 -27.46
CA THR A 119 -13.30 -12.47 -26.90
C THR A 119 -13.27 -12.51 -25.38
N ASP A 120 -14.02 -11.65 -24.68
CA ASP A 120 -14.22 -11.75 -23.23
C ASP A 120 -14.80 -13.11 -22.80
N PRO A 121 -15.80 -13.71 -23.49
CA PRO A 121 -16.29 -15.05 -23.12
C PRO A 121 -15.21 -16.13 -23.22
N VAL A 122 -14.26 -15.98 -24.15
CA VAL A 122 -13.14 -16.94 -24.33
C VAL A 122 -12.21 -16.89 -23.13
N LEU A 123 -11.86 -15.69 -22.66
CA LEU A 123 -11.04 -15.53 -21.45
C LEU A 123 -11.80 -15.96 -20.19
N ALA A 124 -13.07 -15.56 -20.06
CA ALA A 124 -13.93 -15.98 -18.94
C ALA A 124 -13.96 -17.50 -18.79
N GLU A 125 -14.13 -18.23 -19.89
CA GLU A 125 -14.17 -19.68 -19.89
C GLU A 125 -12.80 -20.30 -19.55
N ALA A 126 -11.70 -19.73 -20.04
CA ALA A 126 -10.35 -20.17 -19.65
C ALA A 126 -10.06 -19.95 -18.16
N ILE A 127 -10.46 -18.80 -17.61
CA ILE A 127 -10.37 -18.48 -16.18
C ILE A 127 -11.18 -19.48 -15.36
N ARG A 128 -12.45 -19.71 -15.74
CA ARG A 128 -13.37 -20.63 -15.04
C ARG A 128 -12.85 -22.07 -15.04
N ARG A 129 -12.43 -22.56 -16.22
CA ARG A 129 -11.86 -23.90 -16.39
C ARG A 129 -10.57 -24.08 -15.61
N SER A 130 -9.73 -23.04 -15.55
CA SER A 130 -8.50 -23.07 -14.75
C SER A 130 -8.81 -23.21 -13.27
N GLY A 131 -9.76 -22.41 -12.75
CA GLY A 131 -10.12 -22.39 -11.33
C GLY A 131 -9.02 -21.86 -10.41
N ARG A 132 -7.95 -21.27 -10.97
CA ARG A 132 -6.72 -20.86 -10.25
C ARG A 132 -6.42 -19.37 -10.34
N VAL A 133 -7.28 -18.61 -11.02
CA VAL A 133 -7.00 -17.21 -11.38
C VAL A 133 -7.53 -16.25 -10.32
N ILE A 134 -6.67 -15.37 -9.83
CA ILE A 134 -7.02 -14.18 -9.04
C ILE A 134 -6.80 -12.94 -9.91
N LEU A 135 -7.84 -12.11 -10.07
CA LEU A 135 -7.73 -10.89 -10.86
C LEU A 135 -7.37 -9.67 -10.01
N GLY A 136 -6.44 -8.87 -10.52
CA GLY A 136 -6.05 -7.60 -9.94
C GLY A 136 -7.04 -6.48 -10.25
N TYR A 137 -7.10 -5.49 -9.37
CA TYR A 137 -7.76 -4.21 -9.61
C TYR A 137 -6.99 -3.09 -8.88
N PHE A 138 -7.35 -1.83 -9.07
CA PHE A 138 -6.74 -0.75 -8.28
C PHE A 138 -7.75 0.29 -7.82
N PHE A 139 -7.47 0.91 -6.69
CA PHE A 139 -8.24 1.99 -6.12
C PHE A 139 -7.77 3.37 -6.60
N PHE A 140 -8.72 4.28 -6.80
CA PHE A 140 -8.45 5.71 -6.82
C PHE A 140 -8.46 6.24 -5.38
N THR A 141 -7.32 6.78 -4.95
CA THR A 141 -7.09 7.25 -3.56
C THR A 141 -7.01 8.77 -3.45
N ALA A 142 -7.23 9.47 -4.56
CA ALA A 142 -7.25 10.92 -4.64
C ALA A 142 -8.39 11.41 -5.53
N GLN A 143 -9.03 12.52 -5.15
CA GLN A 143 -10.13 13.13 -5.91
C GLN A 143 -9.74 13.49 -7.35
N ALA A 144 -8.47 13.84 -7.59
CA ALA A 144 -7.96 14.12 -8.92
C ALA A 144 -8.13 12.93 -9.88
N GLY A 145 -8.14 11.69 -9.38
CA GLY A 145 -8.37 10.49 -10.18
C GLY A 145 -9.84 10.25 -10.57
N LEU A 146 -10.77 11.05 -10.04
CA LEU A 146 -12.22 10.87 -10.25
C LEU A 146 -12.80 11.75 -11.36
N GLN A 147 -11.99 12.61 -11.98
CA GLN A 147 -12.47 13.67 -12.90
C GLN A 147 -13.27 13.14 -14.11
N HIS A 148 -13.06 11.89 -14.49
CA HIS A 148 -13.74 11.25 -15.62
C HIS A 148 -14.85 10.29 -15.20
N LEU A 149 -15.12 10.15 -13.90
CA LEU A 149 -16.06 9.17 -13.35
C LEU A 149 -17.36 9.84 -12.92
N THR A 150 -18.48 9.21 -13.25
CA THR A 150 -19.78 9.62 -12.71
C THR A 150 -19.96 9.07 -11.29
N SER A 151 -20.91 9.63 -10.53
CA SER A 151 -21.29 9.05 -9.23
C SER A 151 -21.79 7.60 -9.35
N GLY A 152 -22.32 7.22 -10.51
CA GLY A 152 -22.71 5.84 -10.81
C GLY A 152 -21.49 4.93 -10.95
N ASP A 153 -20.43 5.38 -11.60
CA ASP A 153 -19.19 4.61 -11.79
C ASP A 153 -18.44 4.45 -10.47
N VAL A 154 -18.42 5.50 -9.64
CA VAL A 154 -17.88 5.45 -8.28
C VAL A 154 -18.54 4.34 -7.46
N ARG A 155 -19.88 4.30 -7.46
CA ARG A 155 -20.62 3.28 -6.72
C ARG A 155 -20.36 1.88 -7.28
N LYS A 156 -20.40 1.70 -8.61
CA LYS A 156 -20.15 0.41 -9.26
C LYS A 156 -18.76 -0.14 -8.94
N GLY A 157 -17.72 0.71 -8.98
CA GLY A 157 -16.35 0.30 -8.67
C GLY A 157 -16.21 -0.20 -7.22
N LEU A 158 -16.79 0.52 -6.25
CA LEU A 158 -16.80 0.11 -4.84
C LEU A 158 -17.57 -1.20 -4.61
N GLU A 159 -18.74 -1.35 -5.24
CA GLU A 159 -19.55 -2.58 -5.15
C GLU A 159 -18.77 -3.79 -5.71
N ALA A 160 -18.17 -3.63 -6.89
CA ALA A 160 -17.40 -4.69 -7.55
C ALA A 160 -16.13 -5.09 -6.78
N ALA A 161 -15.40 -4.12 -6.23
CA ALA A 161 -14.23 -4.36 -5.38
C ALA A 161 -14.58 -5.14 -4.10
N GLY A 162 -15.85 -5.13 -3.68
CA GLY A 162 -16.34 -5.81 -2.49
C GLY A 162 -16.08 -7.32 -2.44
N ARG A 163 -15.80 -7.97 -3.57
CA ARG A 163 -15.40 -9.39 -3.60
C ARG A 163 -13.98 -9.65 -3.10
N GLY A 164 -13.16 -8.59 -3.00
CA GLY A 164 -11.80 -8.64 -2.47
C GLY A 164 -11.69 -8.34 -0.97
N ARG A 165 -12.82 -8.31 -0.24
CA ARG A 165 -12.86 -8.02 1.20
C ARG A 165 -12.08 -9.02 2.03
N TYR A 166 -11.57 -8.57 3.19
CA TYR A 166 -11.11 -9.45 4.24
C TYR A 166 -12.26 -10.36 4.70
N PRO A 167 -12.04 -11.68 4.84
CA PRO A 167 -13.09 -12.59 5.28
C PRO A 167 -13.39 -12.45 6.78
N VAL A 168 -12.40 -12.03 7.58
CA VAL A 168 -12.56 -11.79 9.02
C VAL A 168 -11.91 -10.46 9.39
N VAL A 169 -12.73 -9.55 9.90
CA VAL A 169 -12.30 -8.29 10.49
C VAL A 169 -12.74 -8.26 11.93
N LEU A 170 -11.79 -8.10 12.86
CA LEU A 170 -12.05 -8.03 14.29
C LEU A 170 -11.76 -6.61 14.78
N GLN A 171 -12.79 -5.93 15.27
CA GLN A 171 -12.67 -4.58 15.82
C GLN A 171 -12.91 -4.65 17.32
N ARG A 172 -11.86 -4.37 18.10
CA ARG A 172 -11.97 -4.42 19.57
C ARG A 172 -12.48 -3.11 20.17
N GLU A 173 -12.12 -1.96 19.61
CA GLU A 173 -12.36 -0.65 20.22
C GLU A 173 -12.44 0.48 19.19
N GLY A 174 -13.41 1.39 19.36
CA GLY A 174 -13.53 2.67 18.64
C GLY A 174 -13.77 2.55 17.13
N PRO A 175 -14.09 3.65 16.42
CA PRO A 175 -14.08 3.66 14.96
C PRO A 175 -12.64 3.50 14.46
N VAL A 176 -12.45 2.68 13.42
CA VAL A 176 -11.18 2.61 12.71
C VAL A 176 -11.08 3.82 11.80
N ASP A 177 -10.02 4.62 11.97
CA ASP A 177 -9.73 5.75 11.10
C ASP A 177 -8.37 5.50 10.43
N LEU A 178 -8.42 4.89 9.24
CA LEU A 178 -7.22 4.75 8.43
C LEU A 178 -6.87 6.10 7.79
N PRO A 179 -5.58 6.43 7.60
CA PRO A 179 -5.17 7.63 6.88
C PRO A 179 -5.89 7.76 5.53
N ALA A 180 -6.19 9.00 5.12
CA ALA A 180 -6.95 9.28 3.89
C ALA A 180 -6.36 8.61 2.63
N HIS A 181 -5.03 8.45 2.55
CA HIS A 181 -4.37 7.79 1.41
C HIS A 181 -4.55 6.25 1.39
N LEU A 182 -5.06 5.65 2.47
CA LEU A 182 -5.51 4.25 2.56
C LEU A 182 -7.04 4.12 2.47
N GLN A 183 -7.74 5.22 2.19
CA GLN A 183 -9.17 5.22 1.90
C GLN A 183 -9.37 5.30 0.38
N ALA A 184 -10.17 4.40 -0.15
CA ALA A 184 -10.50 4.32 -1.56
C ALA A 184 -11.78 5.11 -1.85
N TYR A 185 -11.72 5.99 -2.85
CA TYR A 185 -12.90 6.67 -3.38
C TYR A 185 -13.71 5.77 -4.30
N THR A 186 -13.03 5.00 -5.16
CA THR A 186 -13.60 3.97 -6.03
C THR A 186 -12.48 3.06 -6.54
N ALA A 187 -12.83 2.04 -7.34
CA ALA A 187 -11.90 1.12 -7.96
C ALA A 187 -12.11 1.03 -9.48
N GLU A 188 -11.00 0.94 -10.22
CA GLU A 188 -10.98 0.43 -11.59
C GLU A 188 -10.95 -1.10 -11.51
N VAL A 189 -12.00 -1.76 -11.99
CA VAL A 189 -12.23 -3.21 -11.81
C VAL A 189 -12.34 -3.94 -13.13
N ASN A 190 -12.16 -5.26 -13.09
CA ASN A 190 -12.40 -6.11 -14.26
C ASN A 190 -13.89 -6.16 -14.62
N LEU A 191 -14.18 -6.42 -15.89
CA LEU A 191 -15.53 -6.69 -16.37
C LEU A 191 -16.19 -7.81 -15.54
N PRO A 192 -17.50 -7.71 -15.24
CA PRO A 192 -18.21 -8.71 -14.43
C PRO A 192 -18.06 -10.14 -14.96
N VAL A 193 -18.13 -10.35 -16.28
CA VAL A 193 -17.97 -11.68 -16.90
C VAL A 193 -16.63 -12.35 -16.56
N LEU A 194 -15.56 -11.56 -16.40
CA LEU A 194 -14.23 -12.05 -16.02
C LEU A 194 -14.12 -12.23 -14.50
N ALA A 195 -14.57 -11.24 -13.73
CA ALA A 195 -14.56 -11.29 -12.27
C ALA A 195 -15.39 -12.46 -11.71
N ASP A 196 -16.56 -12.74 -12.28
CA ASP A 196 -17.45 -13.85 -11.93
C ASP A 196 -16.86 -15.23 -12.27
N SER A 197 -15.88 -15.26 -13.17
CA SER A 197 -15.19 -16.50 -13.55
C SER A 197 -13.95 -16.78 -12.69
N ALA A 198 -13.40 -15.75 -12.04
CA ALA A 198 -12.17 -15.83 -11.25
C ALA A 198 -12.39 -16.46 -9.87
N LEU A 199 -11.34 -17.10 -9.34
CA LEU A 199 -11.32 -17.66 -7.98
C LEU A 199 -11.42 -16.56 -6.91
N GLY A 200 -10.92 -15.35 -7.23
CA GLY A 200 -10.98 -14.19 -6.34
C GLY A 200 -10.45 -12.94 -7.01
N ILE A 201 -10.51 -11.82 -6.29
CA ILE A 201 -9.96 -10.54 -6.72
C ILE A 201 -9.18 -9.87 -5.58
N GLY A 202 -8.20 -9.03 -5.91
CA GLY A 202 -7.48 -8.22 -4.92
C GLY A 202 -6.84 -6.99 -5.55
N TYR A 203 -6.60 -5.94 -4.76
CA TYR A 203 -6.01 -4.71 -5.30
C TYR A 203 -4.49 -4.78 -5.38
N PHE A 204 -3.85 -3.99 -6.24
CA PHE A 204 -2.39 -3.94 -6.36
C PHE A 204 -1.78 -2.54 -6.24
N ASN A 205 -2.53 -1.58 -5.70
CA ASN A 205 -2.06 -0.22 -5.42
C ASN A 205 -0.67 -0.19 -4.76
N VAL A 206 0.20 0.65 -5.31
CA VAL A 206 1.47 1.06 -4.71
C VAL A 206 1.38 2.51 -4.28
N LEU A 207 1.93 2.82 -3.11
CA LEU A 207 1.99 4.18 -2.59
C LEU A 207 3.47 4.53 -2.40
N PRO A 208 4.06 5.38 -3.27
CA PRO A 208 5.44 5.77 -3.11
C PRO A 208 5.62 6.62 -1.86
N ASP A 209 6.78 6.50 -1.22
CA ASP A 209 7.23 7.45 -0.21
C ASP A 209 7.46 8.83 -0.84
N ARG A 210 7.70 9.83 0.01
CA ARG A 210 7.93 11.21 -0.41
C ARG A 210 9.04 11.40 -1.44
N ASP A 211 10.04 10.51 -1.45
CA ASP A 211 11.15 10.54 -2.41
C ASP A 211 10.88 9.72 -3.69
N GLY A 212 9.67 9.20 -3.86
CA GLY A 212 9.23 8.44 -5.04
C GLY A 212 9.52 6.93 -4.98
N ASN A 213 10.33 6.47 -4.02
CA ASN A 213 10.64 5.05 -3.88
C ASN A 213 9.49 4.31 -3.20
N ILE A 214 9.32 3.03 -3.55
CA ILE A 214 8.30 2.16 -2.95
C ILE A 214 8.97 1.28 -1.89
N ARG A 215 8.79 1.63 -0.62
CA ARG A 215 9.29 0.83 0.51
C ARG A 215 8.18 0.12 1.27
N TRP A 216 6.96 0.66 1.24
CA TRP A 216 5.82 0.14 1.97
C TRP A 216 4.76 -0.40 1.01
N TYR A 217 4.26 -1.59 1.30
CA TYR A 217 3.13 -2.18 0.60
C TYR A 217 1.89 -2.14 1.50
N PRO A 218 0.82 -1.42 1.11
CA PRO A 218 -0.40 -1.37 1.91
C PRO A 218 -1.11 -2.73 1.85
N LEU A 219 -1.27 -3.40 3.01
CA LEU A 219 -2.03 -4.65 3.10
C LEU A 219 -3.50 -4.44 3.43
N VAL A 220 -3.93 -3.21 3.66
CA VAL A 220 -5.33 -2.86 3.82
C VAL A 220 -5.64 -1.56 3.11
N PHE A 221 -6.77 -1.55 2.40
CA PHE A 221 -7.49 -0.33 2.02
C PHE A 221 -8.89 -0.37 2.61
N GLN A 222 -9.39 0.78 3.03
CA GLN A 222 -10.79 0.95 3.37
C GLN A 222 -11.56 1.42 2.13
N ALA A 223 -12.65 0.74 1.79
CA ALA A 223 -13.55 1.09 0.70
C ALA A 223 -14.99 1.03 1.23
N GLY A 224 -15.58 2.21 1.49
CA GLY A 224 -16.80 2.33 2.29
C GLY A 224 -16.61 1.76 3.70
N ASP A 225 -17.52 0.89 4.12
CA ASP A 225 -17.48 0.24 5.45
C ASP A 225 -16.66 -1.06 5.47
N SER A 226 -15.90 -1.34 4.42
CA SER A 226 -15.24 -2.63 4.23
C SER A 226 -13.74 -2.49 4.02
N TYR A 227 -13.01 -3.48 4.50
CA TYR A 227 -11.56 -3.56 4.37
C TYR A 227 -11.20 -4.58 3.30
N MET A 228 -10.33 -4.16 2.40
CA MET A 228 -9.99 -4.89 1.19
C MET A 228 -8.60 -5.49 1.36
N ALA A 229 -8.40 -6.69 0.82
CA ALA A 229 -7.12 -7.39 0.83
C ALA A 229 -6.43 -7.28 -0.53
N PRO A 230 -5.09 -7.12 -0.55
CA PRO A 230 -4.33 -6.96 -1.78
C PRO A 230 -4.27 -8.26 -2.58
N LEU A 231 -4.01 -8.14 -3.88
CA LEU A 231 -3.79 -9.22 -4.83
C LEU A 231 -2.77 -10.22 -4.30
N ALA A 232 -1.63 -9.74 -3.80
CA ALA A 232 -0.58 -10.60 -3.25
C ALA A 232 -1.08 -11.47 -2.09
N LEU A 233 -1.90 -10.92 -1.19
CA LEU A 233 -2.48 -11.68 -0.09
C LEU A 233 -3.52 -12.68 -0.60
N GLN A 234 -4.34 -12.31 -1.57
CA GLN A 234 -5.35 -13.20 -2.17
C GLN A 234 -4.70 -14.39 -2.90
N VAL A 235 -3.62 -14.15 -3.64
CA VAL A 235 -2.81 -15.20 -4.28
C VAL A 235 -2.20 -16.12 -3.23
N LEU A 236 -1.60 -15.57 -2.17
CA LEU A 236 -1.01 -16.37 -1.10
C LEU A 236 -2.07 -17.19 -0.34
N ARG A 237 -3.24 -16.62 -0.08
CA ARG A 237 -4.39 -17.34 0.51
C ARG A 237 -4.78 -18.54 -0.35
N ALA A 238 -4.95 -18.35 -1.65
CA ALA A 238 -5.29 -19.42 -2.58
C ALA A 238 -4.19 -20.49 -2.63
N TYR A 239 -2.92 -20.08 -2.66
CA TYR A 239 -1.78 -20.99 -2.68
C TYR A 239 -1.70 -21.86 -1.43
N LEU A 240 -2.04 -21.31 -0.27
CA LEU A 240 -2.09 -22.01 1.01
C LEU A 240 -3.42 -22.73 1.27
N GLY A 241 -4.19 -23.05 0.22
CA GLY A 241 -5.42 -23.83 0.35
C GLY A 241 -6.60 -23.06 0.96
N GLY A 242 -6.68 -21.75 0.72
CA GLY A 242 -7.77 -20.91 1.22
C GLY A 242 -7.58 -20.43 2.65
N ALA A 243 -6.33 -20.32 3.11
CA ALA A 243 -6.01 -19.86 4.47
C ALA A 243 -6.78 -18.58 4.85
N GLN A 244 -7.31 -18.57 6.08
CA GLN A 244 -8.12 -17.47 6.58
C GLN A 244 -7.23 -16.25 6.83
N ALA A 245 -7.55 -15.14 6.16
CA ALA A 245 -6.92 -13.86 6.42
C ALA A 245 -7.73 -13.10 7.47
N THR A 246 -7.08 -12.71 8.56
CA THR A 246 -7.70 -11.96 9.66
C THR A 246 -7.04 -10.61 9.78
N LEU A 247 -7.87 -9.57 9.79
CA LEU A 247 -7.47 -8.20 10.07
C LEU A 247 -8.05 -7.80 11.42
N GLN A 248 -7.20 -7.39 12.35
CA GLN A 248 -7.62 -6.95 13.67
C GLN A 248 -7.21 -5.50 13.90
N PHE A 249 -8.17 -4.71 14.39
CA PHE A 249 -7.96 -3.34 14.81
C PHE A 249 -7.99 -3.20 16.34
N SER A 250 -7.22 -2.24 16.83
CA SER A 250 -7.25 -1.76 18.22
C SER A 250 -7.22 -0.24 18.18
N ALA A 251 -8.32 0.41 18.57
CA ALA A 251 -8.52 1.85 18.38
C ALA A 251 -8.27 2.25 16.90
N THR A 252 -7.35 3.17 16.65
CA THR A 252 -7.05 3.74 15.33
C THR A 252 -5.93 3.02 14.58
N ARG A 253 -5.49 1.83 15.03
CA ARG A 253 -4.37 1.10 14.41
C ARG A 253 -4.71 -0.33 14.03
N VAL A 254 -4.00 -0.82 13.02
CA VAL A 254 -3.92 -2.25 12.69
C VAL A 254 -3.10 -2.94 13.77
N ALA A 255 -3.79 -3.69 14.63
CA ALA A 255 -3.17 -4.39 15.75
C ALA A 255 -2.54 -5.71 15.32
N ARG A 256 -3.15 -6.39 14.34
CA ARG A 256 -2.68 -7.68 13.84
C ARG A 256 -3.23 -7.95 12.45
N LEU A 257 -2.37 -8.43 11.57
CA LEU A 257 -2.75 -9.01 10.29
C LEU A 257 -2.20 -10.43 10.25
N ALA A 258 -3.06 -11.42 10.05
CA ALA A 258 -2.67 -12.82 10.08
C ALA A 258 -3.22 -13.59 8.88
N LEU A 259 -2.47 -14.62 8.47
CA LEU A 259 -2.88 -15.60 7.50
C LEU A 259 -2.75 -17.00 8.12
N GLY A 260 -3.89 -17.58 8.51
CA GLY A 260 -3.91 -18.76 9.36
C GLY A 260 -3.22 -18.50 10.69
N SER A 261 -2.21 -19.31 11.03
CA SER A 261 -1.41 -19.13 12.25
C SER A 261 -0.27 -18.13 12.10
N ARG A 262 0.04 -17.68 10.88
CA ARG A 262 1.19 -16.79 10.61
C ARG A 262 0.75 -15.34 10.74
N GLU A 263 1.48 -14.59 11.54
CA GLU A 263 1.35 -13.14 11.62
C GLU A 263 2.20 -12.48 10.55
N ILE A 264 1.62 -11.48 9.88
CA ILE A 264 2.32 -10.67 8.88
C ILE A 264 2.75 -9.37 9.58
N PRO A 265 4.05 -9.05 9.61
CA PRO A 265 4.54 -7.88 10.32
C PRO A 265 4.13 -6.61 9.58
N THR A 266 3.25 -5.81 10.19
CA THR A 266 2.84 -4.52 9.66
C THR A 266 3.14 -3.39 10.63
N ASP A 267 3.19 -2.17 10.12
CA ASP A 267 3.09 -0.98 10.96
C ASP A 267 1.66 -0.78 11.49
N ASP A 268 1.45 0.31 12.25
CA ASP A 268 0.15 0.68 12.83
C ASP A 268 -0.91 0.98 11.75
N PHE A 269 -0.54 1.15 10.48
CA PHE A 269 -1.45 1.42 9.36
C PHE A 269 -1.69 0.18 8.49
N GLY A 270 -1.16 -0.98 8.87
CA GLY A 270 -1.30 -2.22 8.09
C GLY A 270 -0.44 -2.25 6.84
N ARG A 271 0.66 -1.50 6.81
CA ARG A 271 1.63 -1.53 5.71
C ARG A 271 2.74 -2.50 6.05
N LEU A 272 3.13 -3.31 5.06
CA LEU A 272 4.28 -4.19 5.15
C LEU A 272 5.50 -3.48 4.57
N LEU A 273 6.59 -3.45 5.32
CA LEU A 273 7.85 -2.96 4.81
C LEU A 273 8.41 -3.97 3.80
N ILE A 274 8.41 -3.59 2.52
CA ILE A 274 8.95 -4.42 1.44
C ILE A 274 10.46 -4.47 1.61
N ASN A 275 10.98 -5.66 1.42
CA ASN A 275 12.40 -5.87 1.49
C ASN A 275 13.05 -5.60 0.13
N TYR A 276 13.67 -4.44 -0.04
CA TYR A 276 14.40 -4.06 -1.26
C TYR A 276 15.89 -3.90 -0.93
N ALA A 277 16.71 -4.85 -1.37
CA ALA A 277 18.18 -4.78 -1.48
C ALA A 277 18.71 -6.08 -2.08
#